data_AF-A0A936DA36-F1
#
_entry.id   AF-A0A936DA36-F1
#
_cell.length_a   1.000
_cell.length_b   1.000
_cell.length_c   1.000
_cell.angle_alpha   90.00
_cell.angle_beta   90.00
_cell.angle_gamma   90.00
#
_symmetry.space_group_name_H-M   'P 1'
#
loop_
_entity.id
_entity.type
_entity.pdbx_description
1 polymer ?
#
loop_
_entity_poly.entity_id
_entity_poly.type
_entity_poly.pdbx_seq_one_letter_code
_entity_poly.pdbx_strand_id
1 'polypeptide(L)'
;MISKLRSFRGLSVGLFFVLGLAGCGGCGKTETEARDAQEPELAKVPAPDDLVADVTLLTPDVSWRRVQTGIGGAIGLMPQSAGGLVASLAGLDLGVGAEIDGKSPVFVVLAGEPTEPSWAVAVKLLDKRKARDALVDSETARLSARDEAGLTVLSPKGGGDTRAGVGLALDPSGYLVVAKDEATVKRLGPYAARTLAKAPLPKSEVHVELAPTAISGKVRPFLERQWQAYAVDLLAADAKMRDARGRAPDFGDPKAVVAIVDAFVQRRMATLASLTKASVDVDTGVGDVHVRVTATGPERDGGVEAMTVGDVAPIFEVPQDAIFAVLSRSAPDERVADARDVEAAIVAALGARLPEAEGKKLHGAIDGFAKGRGDALTLFALGGADKDKGVGKGLVLRTDARDGGLAPRAMGDVAELLRAPVFKEPFHLKQTLRSTGDAPGVGKCDVLDLSIEGKGKLSDTKLGLAWNAEGGRLVAAVGDSPLDLLVRGTKPPRKLADDKSLATYVSALGKEVSFVFFAQPFLVDPSHPVAPSPAVVSWGKGAGAGERWARVDVSDLVLRELLKKQLGL
;
A
#
# COMPACT_ATOMS: atom_id res chain seq x y z
N MET A 1 21.92 9.59 7.07
CA MET A 1 20.81 8.72 6.67
C MET A 1 21.03 7.23 7.02
N ILE A 2 22.25 6.79 7.39
CA ILE A 2 22.62 5.36 7.58
C ILE A 2 22.49 4.85 9.05
N SER A 3 22.38 5.71 10.07
CA SER A 3 22.42 5.23 11.48
C SER A 3 21.07 4.93 12.15
N LYS A 4 19.92 5.15 11.48
CA LYS A 4 18.59 5.07 12.12
C LYS A 4 17.77 3.80 11.83
N LEU A 5 18.32 2.82 11.11
CA LEU A 5 17.69 1.51 10.85
C LEU A 5 17.77 0.51 12.03
N ARG A 6 18.37 0.88 13.17
CA ARG A 6 18.54 -0.03 14.32
C ARG A 6 17.27 -0.26 15.15
N SER A 7 16.33 0.69 15.20
CA SER A 7 15.06 0.53 15.95
C SER A 7 14.00 -0.28 15.20
N PHE A 8 14.26 -0.66 13.95
CA PHE A 8 13.36 -1.47 13.13
C PHE A 8 13.50 -2.97 13.40
N ARG A 9 14.56 -3.43 14.09
CA ARG A 9 14.93 -4.87 14.17
C ARG A 9 13.88 -5.79 14.83
N GLY A 10 13.12 -5.32 15.81
CA GLY A 10 12.11 -6.14 16.50
C GLY A 10 10.89 -6.50 15.63
N LEU A 11 10.28 -5.49 15.02
CA LEU A 11 9.22 -5.65 14.01
C LEU A 11 9.76 -6.35 12.76
N SER A 12 11.02 -6.09 12.39
CA SER A 12 11.65 -6.69 11.21
C SER A 12 11.78 -8.19 11.33
N VAL A 13 12.08 -8.81 12.47
CA VAL A 13 12.25 -10.29 12.51
C VAL A 13 10.91 -11.02 12.42
N GLY A 14 9.87 -10.55 13.11
CA GLY A 14 8.52 -11.15 13.03
C GLY A 14 7.81 -10.84 11.71
N LEU A 15 7.94 -9.61 11.20
CA LEU A 15 7.36 -9.20 9.93
C LEU A 15 8.21 -9.66 8.73
N PHE A 16 9.54 -9.85 8.83
CA PHE A 16 10.32 -10.59 7.81
C PHE A 16 10.03 -12.08 7.86
N PHE A 17 9.66 -12.67 9.01
CA PHE A 17 9.18 -14.05 9.02
C PHE A 17 7.85 -14.17 8.27
N VAL A 18 6.93 -13.22 8.44
CA VAL A 18 5.60 -13.23 7.81
C VAL A 18 5.62 -12.72 6.35
N LEU A 19 6.38 -11.67 6.03
CA LEU A 19 6.54 -11.12 4.67
C LEU A 19 7.64 -11.83 3.86
N GLY A 20 8.62 -12.45 4.50
CA GLY A 20 9.67 -13.23 3.83
C GLY A 20 9.22 -14.63 3.42
N LEU A 21 8.05 -15.11 3.89
CA LEU A 21 7.48 -16.42 3.58
C LEU A 21 6.20 -16.35 2.72
N ALA A 22 5.79 -15.16 2.27
CA ALA A 22 4.55 -14.94 1.53
C ALA A 22 4.80 -14.80 0.02
N GLY A 23 4.61 -15.88 -0.76
CA GLY A 23 4.40 -15.78 -2.21
C GLY A 23 4.76 -16.96 -3.12
N CYS A 24 3.91 -17.68 -3.86
CA CYS A 24 2.63 -18.33 -3.58
C CYS A 24 2.32 -19.32 -4.73
N GLY A 25 1.15 -19.95 -4.90
CA GLY A 25 1.00 -21.19 -5.69
C GLY A 25 -0.31 -21.36 -6.48
N GLY A 26 -0.27 -22.12 -7.59
CA GLY A 26 -1.43 -22.54 -8.39
C GLY A 26 -1.52 -24.07 -8.49
N CYS A 27 -2.75 -24.59 -8.43
CA CYS A 27 -3.15 -26.00 -8.22
C CYS A 27 -2.65 -27.05 -9.24
N GLY A 28 -2.29 -28.23 -8.72
CA GLY A 28 -2.30 -29.52 -9.40
C GLY A 28 -2.56 -30.64 -8.39
N LYS A 29 -3.65 -31.39 -8.57
CA LYS A 29 -4.06 -32.51 -7.70
C LYS A 29 -3.11 -33.70 -7.85
N THR A 30 -2.59 -34.19 -6.72
CA THR A 30 -2.25 -35.61 -6.56
C THR A 30 -2.48 -36.00 -5.10
N GLU A 31 -3.54 -36.76 -4.86
CA GLU A 31 -3.74 -37.53 -3.63
C GLU A 31 -2.70 -38.65 -3.59
N THR A 32 -1.86 -38.64 -2.56
CA THR A 32 -1.19 -39.84 -2.09
C THR A 32 -1.61 -40.03 -0.64
N GLU A 33 -2.50 -40.98 -0.40
CA GLU A 33 -2.86 -41.46 0.93
C GLU A 33 -1.59 -41.98 1.64
N ALA A 34 -1.25 -41.38 2.79
CA ALA A 34 -0.31 -41.93 3.74
C ALA A 34 -1.04 -42.20 5.06
N ARG A 35 -1.04 -43.49 5.44
CA ARG A 35 -1.65 -44.13 6.62
C ARG A 35 -1.75 -43.27 7.88
N ASP A 36 -2.97 -43.10 8.36
CA ASP A 36 -3.34 -42.58 9.67
C ASP A 36 -2.78 -43.44 10.81
N ALA A 37 -1.83 -42.88 11.56
CA ALA A 37 -1.82 -43.05 13.01
C ALA A 37 -2.69 -41.92 13.56
N GLN A 38 -3.84 -42.28 14.15
CA GLN A 38 -4.82 -41.31 14.68
C GLN A 38 -4.13 -40.40 15.70
N GLU A 39 -3.90 -39.14 15.33
CA GLU A 39 -3.25 -38.15 16.20
C GLU A 39 -4.12 -37.93 17.45
N PRO A 40 -3.52 -37.80 18.65
CA PRO A 40 -4.27 -37.60 19.88
C PRO A 40 -5.06 -36.29 19.79
N GLU A 41 -6.38 -36.36 19.98
CA GLU A 41 -7.23 -35.17 19.97
C GLU A 41 -7.03 -34.37 21.26
N LEU A 42 -6.11 -33.40 21.21
CA LEU A 42 -5.85 -32.50 22.32
C LEU A 42 -6.90 -31.38 22.40
N ALA A 43 -7.20 -30.95 23.63
CA ALA A 43 -8.10 -29.84 23.92
C ALA A 43 -7.56 -28.51 23.35
N LYS A 44 -8.48 -27.66 22.87
CA LYS A 44 -8.18 -26.31 22.42
C LYS A 44 -7.71 -25.46 23.61
N VAL A 45 -6.73 -24.60 23.36
CA VAL A 45 -6.19 -23.63 24.33
C VAL A 45 -6.79 -22.25 24.04
N PRO A 46 -7.19 -21.46 25.04
CA PRO A 46 -7.69 -20.10 24.83
C PRO A 46 -6.62 -19.20 24.19
N ALA A 47 -7.08 -18.16 23.47
CA ALA A 47 -6.20 -17.13 22.94
C ALA A 47 -5.48 -16.38 24.09
N PRO A 48 -4.22 -15.97 23.91
CA PRO A 48 -3.51 -15.18 24.91
C PRO A 48 -4.14 -13.79 25.06
N ASP A 49 -4.19 -13.27 26.29
CA ASP A 49 -4.82 -11.96 26.59
C ASP A 49 -4.19 -10.79 25.81
N ASP A 50 -2.89 -10.91 25.49
CA ASP A 50 -2.12 -9.91 24.77
C ASP A 50 -1.97 -10.20 23.28
N LEU A 51 -2.81 -11.07 22.70
CA LEU A 51 -2.82 -11.40 21.28
C LEU A 51 -2.85 -10.13 20.41
N VAL A 52 -1.99 -10.11 19.40
CA VAL A 52 -1.93 -9.05 18.39
C VAL A 52 -2.56 -9.55 17.09
N ALA A 53 -2.10 -10.70 16.60
CA ALA A 53 -2.59 -11.27 15.36
C ALA A 53 -2.36 -12.78 15.28
N ASP A 54 -3.27 -13.44 14.59
CA ASP A 54 -3.11 -14.81 14.10
C ASP A 54 -2.72 -14.77 12.62
N VAL A 55 -1.78 -15.60 12.22
CA VAL A 55 -1.30 -15.66 10.84
C VAL A 55 -1.35 -17.11 10.36
N THR A 56 -1.89 -17.32 9.17
CA THR A 56 -1.89 -18.61 8.50
C THR A 56 -1.21 -18.47 7.15
N LEU A 57 -0.23 -19.31 6.89
CA LEU A 57 0.45 -19.46 5.60
C LEU A 57 0.06 -20.81 5.00
N LEU A 58 -0.75 -20.80 3.95
CA LEU A 58 -1.43 -21.99 3.45
C LEU A 58 -0.49 -22.97 2.72
N THR A 59 0.44 -22.45 1.91
CA THR A 59 1.29 -23.25 1.01
C THR A 59 2.77 -22.84 1.09
N PRO A 60 3.46 -23.05 2.22
CA PRO A 60 4.73 -22.40 2.53
C PRO A 60 5.85 -22.69 1.52
N ASP A 61 5.99 -23.90 0.99
CA ASP A 61 7.03 -24.21 -0.02
C ASP A 61 6.81 -23.47 -1.33
N VAL A 62 5.56 -23.43 -1.80
CA VAL A 62 5.23 -22.74 -3.05
C VAL A 62 5.38 -21.22 -2.83
N SER A 63 4.98 -20.78 -1.63
CA SER A 63 5.13 -19.43 -1.13
C SER A 63 6.57 -18.95 -0.93
N TRP A 64 7.50 -19.88 -0.82
CA TRP A 64 8.91 -19.53 -0.68
C TRP A 64 9.61 -19.53 -2.04
N ARG A 65 9.28 -20.47 -2.93
CA ARG A 65 9.91 -20.57 -4.25
C ARG A 65 9.62 -19.38 -5.16
N ARG A 66 8.41 -18.79 -5.17
CA ARG A 66 8.20 -17.60 -6.01
C ARG A 66 8.92 -16.39 -5.44
N VAL A 67 8.96 -16.22 -4.12
CA VAL A 67 9.79 -15.19 -3.47
C VAL A 67 11.26 -15.33 -3.89
N GLN A 68 11.83 -16.54 -3.84
CA GLN A 68 13.19 -16.81 -4.30
C GLN A 68 13.40 -16.49 -5.78
N THR A 69 12.43 -16.85 -6.62
CA THR A 69 12.51 -16.65 -8.09
C THR A 69 12.32 -15.19 -8.49
N GLY A 70 11.36 -14.49 -7.89
CA GLY A 70 10.99 -13.11 -8.21
C GLY A 70 12.00 -12.09 -7.70
N ILE A 71 12.54 -12.28 -6.49
CA ILE A 71 13.56 -11.38 -5.95
C ILE A 71 14.94 -11.69 -6.54
N GLY A 72 15.30 -12.98 -6.62
CA GLY A 72 16.62 -13.44 -7.06
C GLY A 72 17.77 -13.06 -6.11
N GLY A 73 19.00 -13.05 -6.64
CA GLY A 73 20.19 -12.63 -5.89
C GLY A 73 20.51 -13.52 -4.69
N ALA A 74 20.88 -12.89 -3.55
CA ALA A 74 21.24 -13.61 -2.33
C ALA A 74 20.09 -14.45 -1.73
N ILE A 75 18.83 -14.05 -1.94
CA ILE A 75 17.65 -14.81 -1.51
C ILE A 75 17.54 -16.14 -2.29
N GLY A 76 17.99 -16.14 -3.55
CA GLY A 76 18.07 -17.36 -4.37
C GLY A 76 19.08 -18.40 -3.86
N LEU A 77 20.00 -18.02 -2.94
CA LEU A 77 20.97 -18.93 -2.33
C LEU A 77 20.45 -19.60 -1.04
N MET A 78 19.29 -19.18 -0.54
CA MET A 78 18.68 -19.75 0.66
C MET A 78 18.11 -21.16 0.38
N PRO A 79 17.82 -21.99 1.40
CA PRO A 79 17.26 -23.34 1.21
C PRO A 79 16.03 -23.33 0.30
N GLN A 80 15.84 -24.33 -0.56
CA GLN A 80 14.78 -24.36 -1.60
C GLN A 80 13.36 -24.67 -1.09
N SER A 81 13.24 -24.98 0.19
CA SER A 81 11.98 -25.33 0.87
C SER A 81 11.79 -24.44 2.09
N ALA A 82 10.54 -24.14 2.44
CA ALA A 82 10.21 -23.43 3.66
C ALA A 82 10.66 -24.21 4.91
N GLY A 83 10.59 -25.55 4.89
CA GLY A 83 11.12 -26.39 5.97
C GLY A 83 12.62 -26.19 6.21
N GLY A 84 13.42 -26.22 5.15
CA GLY A 84 14.85 -25.88 5.20
C GLY A 84 15.13 -24.46 5.68
N LEU A 85 14.29 -23.48 5.30
CA LEU A 85 14.40 -22.10 5.79
C LEU A 85 14.13 -22.02 7.29
N VAL A 86 13.05 -22.63 7.78
CA VAL A 86 12.72 -22.69 9.21
C VAL A 86 13.83 -23.38 10.01
N ALA A 87 14.34 -24.52 9.53
CA ALA A 87 15.45 -25.22 10.19
C ALA A 87 16.71 -24.34 10.25
N SER A 88 17.07 -23.69 9.15
CA SER A 88 18.23 -22.78 9.11
C SER A 88 18.07 -21.60 10.07
N LEU A 89 16.89 -20.97 10.12
CA LEU A 89 16.62 -19.83 11.00
C LEU A 89 16.57 -20.24 12.47
N ALA A 90 16.12 -21.46 12.76
CA ALA A 90 16.13 -22.03 14.11
C ALA A 90 17.51 -22.55 14.55
N GLY A 91 18.52 -22.50 13.68
CA GLY A 91 19.86 -23.06 13.95
C GLY A 91 19.87 -24.58 14.07
N LEU A 92 18.89 -25.24 13.45
CA LEU A 92 18.76 -26.70 13.37
C LEU A 92 19.56 -27.26 12.20
N ASP A 93 19.83 -28.56 12.24
CA ASP A 93 20.41 -29.26 11.11
C ASP A 93 19.46 -29.27 9.91
N LEU A 94 20.00 -29.15 8.70
CA LEU A 94 19.19 -29.14 7.46
C LEU A 94 18.41 -30.44 7.26
N GLY A 95 18.88 -31.57 7.82
CA GLY A 95 18.15 -32.83 7.82
C GLY A 95 16.80 -32.75 8.53
N VAL A 96 16.66 -31.90 9.56
CA VAL A 96 15.36 -31.63 10.20
C VAL A 96 14.44 -30.86 9.26
N GLY A 97 15.00 -30.00 8.41
CA GLY A 97 14.25 -29.28 7.39
C GLY A 97 13.54 -30.19 6.40
N ALA A 98 14.08 -31.40 6.14
CA ALA A 98 13.46 -32.41 5.28
C ALA A 98 12.27 -33.13 5.95
N GLU A 99 12.16 -33.07 7.27
CA GLU A 99 11.06 -33.66 8.04
C GLU A 99 9.92 -32.65 8.30
N ILE A 100 10.06 -31.39 7.86
CA ILE A 100 8.99 -30.38 7.90
C ILE A 100 8.17 -30.47 6.63
N ASP A 101 6.85 -30.64 6.76
CA ASP A 101 5.93 -30.68 5.63
C ASP A 101 5.65 -29.27 5.10
N GLY A 102 6.42 -28.87 4.08
CA GLY A 102 6.24 -27.60 3.37
C GLY A 102 4.96 -27.50 2.51
N LYS A 103 4.14 -28.55 2.44
CA LYS A 103 2.82 -28.51 1.77
C LYS A 103 1.67 -28.24 2.74
N SER A 104 1.87 -28.51 4.02
CA SER A 104 0.89 -28.25 5.06
C SER A 104 0.91 -26.77 5.49
N PRO A 105 -0.22 -26.22 5.95
CA PRO A 105 -0.26 -24.85 6.44
C PRO A 105 0.65 -24.63 7.65
N VAL A 106 1.22 -23.43 7.73
CA VAL A 106 2.02 -22.93 8.86
C VAL A 106 1.21 -21.90 9.61
N PHE A 107 1.24 -21.99 10.94
CA PHE A 107 0.47 -21.13 11.82
C PHE A 107 1.42 -20.28 12.67
N VAL A 108 1.25 -18.96 12.63
CA VAL A 108 2.05 -18.01 13.43
C VAL A 108 1.14 -17.20 14.33
N VAL A 109 1.57 -17.03 15.57
CA VAL A 109 0.86 -16.25 16.59
C VAL A 109 1.75 -15.09 16.99
N LEU A 110 1.21 -13.88 16.95
CA LEU A 110 1.88 -12.65 17.38
C LEU A 110 1.20 -12.12 18.64
N ALA A 111 1.96 -11.84 19.69
CA ALA A 111 1.45 -11.35 20.97
C ALA A 111 2.37 -10.26 21.57
N GLY A 112 1.84 -9.45 22.48
CA GLY A 112 2.60 -8.39 23.17
C GLY A 112 2.62 -7.06 22.43
N GLU A 113 3.72 -6.31 22.51
CA GLU A 113 3.85 -4.99 21.88
C GLU A 113 4.01 -5.09 20.36
N PRO A 114 3.25 -4.34 19.53
CA PRO A 114 3.35 -4.47 18.07
C PRO A 114 4.72 -4.13 17.52
N THR A 115 5.48 -3.25 18.17
CA THR A 115 6.82 -2.84 17.71
C THR A 115 7.88 -3.91 17.94
N GLU A 116 7.62 -4.84 18.87
CA GLU A 116 8.51 -5.97 19.17
C GLU A 116 7.68 -7.17 19.67
N PRO A 117 6.89 -7.79 18.78
CA PRO A 117 5.97 -8.83 19.20
C PRO A 117 6.74 -10.07 19.64
N SER A 118 6.23 -10.74 20.68
CA SER A 118 6.54 -12.15 20.91
C SER A 118 5.86 -12.96 19.81
N TRP A 119 6.54 -13.98 19.30
CA TRP A 119 6.04 -14.78 18.19
C TRP A 119 6.27 -16.27 18.44
N ALA A 120 5.36 -17.10 17.93
CA ALA A 120 5.54 -18.55 17.82
C ALA A 120 5.01 -19.04 16.47
N VAL A 121 5.74 -19.96 15.85
CA VAL A 121 5.46 -20.58 14.55
C VAL A 121 5.27 -22.08 14.79
N ALA A 122 4.14 -22.65 14.36
CA ALA A 122 3.90 -24.09 14.34
C ALA A 122 3.97 -24.59 12.89
N VAL A 123 4.89 -25.52 12.62
CA VAL A 123 5.07 -26.18 11.32
C VAL A 123 4.77 -27.67 11.45
N LYS A 124 4.03 -28.23 10.48
CA LYS A 124 3.69 -29.66 10.50
C LYS A 124 4.92 -30.50 10.18
N LEU A 125 5.08 -31.61 10.88
CA LEU A 125 6.12 -32.60 10.62
C LEU A 125 5.56 -33.74 9.76
N LEU A 126 6.38 -34.23 8.82
CA LEU A 126 6.09 -35.44 8.04
C LEU A 126 6.15 -36.69 8.93
N ASP A 127 7.21 -36.80 9.73
CA ASP A 127 7.39 -37.89 10.70
C ASP A 127 7.95 -37.34 12.01
N LYS A 128 7.07 -37.24 13.01
CA LYS A 128 7.43 -36.74 14.34
C LYS A 128 8.55 -37.58 14.99
N ARG A 129 8.56 -38.90 14.79
CA ARG A 129 9.56 -39.79 15.41
C ARG A 129 10.92 -39.54 14.81
N LYS A 130 11.03 -39.50 13.47
CA LYS A 130 12.28 -39.16 12.79
C LYS A 130 12.78 -37.76 13.14
N ALA A 131 11.89 -36.78 13.19
CA ALA A 131 12.26 -35.42 13.60
C ALA A 131 12.81 -35.41 15.03
N ARG A 132 12.18 -36.14 15.96
CA ARG A 132 12.68 -36.29 17.34
C ARG A 132 14.03 -37.00 17.37
N ASP A 133 14.17 -38.10 16.63
CA ASP A 133 15.42 -38.87 16.56
C ASP A 133 16.57 -37.98 16.08
N ALA A 134 16.34 -37.19 15.02
CA ALA A 134 17.32 -36.24 14.51
C ALA A 134 17.68 -35.15 15.54
N LEU A 135 16.68 -34.59 16.24
CA LEU A 135 16.84 -33.46 17.15
C LEU A 135 17.45 -33.85 18.51
N VAL A 136 17.10 -35.02 19.05
CA VAL A 136 17.32 -35.38 20.47
C VAL A 136 18.15 -36.65 20.63
N ASP A 137 17.77 -37.70 19.90
CA ASP A 137 18.23 -39.07 20.17
C ASP A 137 19.44 -39.49 19.32
N SER A 138 19.80 -38.75 18.27
CA SER A 138 20.99 -39.02 17.45
C SER A 138 22.30 -38.80 18.21
N GLU A 139 23.36 -39.52 17.82
CA GLU A 139 24.70 -39.35 18.44
C GLU A 139 25.24 -37.92 18.26
N THR A 140 24.81 -37.24 17.21
CA THR A 140 25.15 -35.84 16.91
C THR A 140 24.13 -34.83 17.46
N ALA A 141 23.07 -35.30 18.13
CA ALA A 141 21.98 -34.47 18.62
C ALA A 141 22.47 -33.49 19.69
N ARG A 142 22.15 -32.22 19.48
CA ARG A 142 22.58 -31.10 20.33
C ARG A 142 21.52 -30.63 21.31
N LEU A 143 20.32 -31.19 21.25
CA LEU A 143 19.19 -30.81 22.09
C LEU A 143 18.82 -31.95 23.03
N SER A 144 18.43 -31.62 24.26
CA SER A 144 17.73 -32.50 25.17
C SER A 144 16.23 -32.19 25.16
N ALA A 145 15.41 -33.18 25.48
CA ALA A 145 13.97 -33.05 25.58
C ALA A 145 13.52 -33.06 27.04
N ARG A 146 12.51 -32.25 27.35
CA ARG A 146 11.74 -32.30 28.60
C ARG A 146 10.26 -32.10 28.31
N ASP A 147 9.41 -32.83 29.01
CA ASP A 147 7.97 -32.66 28.87
C ASP A 147 7.48 -31.58 29.85
N GLU A 148 6.92 -30.51 29.32
CA GLU A 148 6.47 -29.34 30.09
C GLU A 148 5.31 -28.65 29.37
N ALA A 149 4.27 -28.21 30.11
CA ALA A 149 3.07 -27.58 29.54
C ALA A 149 2.39 -28.41 28.42
N GLY A 150 2.52 -29.75 28.48
CA GLY A 150 2.01 -30.66 27.46
C GLY A 150 2.77 -30.64 26.14
N LEU A 151 3.94 -29.99 26.08
CA LEU A 151 4.86 -29.97 24.95
C LEU A 151 6.14 -30.73 25.33
N THR A 152 6.84 -31.28 24.34
CA THR A 152 8.22 -31.74 24.51
C THR A 152 9.15 -30.58 24.17
N VAL A 153 9.53 -29.78 25.17
CA VAL A 153 10.41 -28.62 25.04
C VAL A 153 11.84 -29.08 24.79
N LEU A 154 12.50 -28.46 23.81
CA LEU A 154 13.86 -28.79 23.39
C LEU A 154 14.83 -27.70 23.88
N SER A 155 15.90 -28.11 24.56
CA SER A 155 16.93 -27.20 25.10
C SER A 155 18.33 -27.69 24.73
N PRO A 156 19.34 -26.81 24.57
CA PRO A 156 20.71 -27.25 24.25
C PRO A 156 21.34 -28.15 25.31
N LYS A 157 21.99 -29.25 24.87
CA LYS A 157 22.83 -30.09 25.74
C LYS A 157 24.04 -29.28 26.21
N GLY A 158 24.19 -29.08 27.52
CA GLY A 158 25.26 -28.29 28.12
C GLY A 158 24.82 -26.92 28.67
N GLY A 159 23.55 -26.55 28.51
CA GLY A 159 23.01 -25.27 28.98
C GLY A 159 23.27 -24.09 28.04
N GLY A 160 22.53 -23.01 28.20
CA GLY A 160 22.58 -21.82 27.35
C GLY A 160 21.48 -21.78 26.28
N ASP A 161 21.48 -20.72 25.47
CA ASP A 161 20.50 -20.50 24.41
C ASP A 161 20.80 -21.34 23.17
N THR A 162 19.78 -21.62 22.36
CA THR A 162 19.99 -22.20 21.03
C THR A 162 20.91 -21.28 20.21
N ARG A 163 21.61 -21.82 19.20
CA ARG A 163 22.50 -21.01 18.35
C ARG A 163 21.80 -19.79 17.72
N ALA A 164 20.50 -19.90 17.49
CA ALA A 164 19.66 -18.86 16.93
C ALA A 164 18.98 -17.98 18.00
N GLY A 165 19.11 -18.31 19.29
CA GLY A 165 18.43 -17.59 20.37
C GLY A 165 16.92 -17.78 20.39
N VAL A 166 16.42 -18.89 19.83
CA VAL A 166 14.99 -19.24 19.74
C VAL A 166 14.62 -20.37 20.69
N GLY A 167 13.36 -20.42 21.10
CA GLY A 167 12.79 -21.58 21.79
C GLY A 167 12.25 -22.63 20.82
N LEU A 168 12.31 -23.90 21.21
CA LEU A 168 11.87 -25.03 20.39
C LEU A 168 11.02 -26.02 21.20
N ALA A 169 9.99 -26.59 20.59
CA ALA A 169 9.24 -27.72 21.17
C ALA A 169 8.58 -28.61 20.11
N LEU A 170 8.31 -29.86 20.47
CA LEU A 170 7.44 -30.76 19.70
C LEU A 170 6.08 -30.86 20.38
N ASP A 171 5.00 -30.60 19.62
CA ASP A 171 3.63 -30.81 20.08
C ASP A 171 3.18 -32.27 19.89
N PRO A 172 2.31 -32.82 20.75
CA PRO A 172 1.78 -34.18 20.54
C PRO A 172 1.02 -34.36 19.22
N SER A 173 0.45 -33.29 18.65
CA SER A 173 -0.28 -33.27 17.37
C SER A 173 0.63 -33.20 16.12
N GLY A 174 1.92 -33.49 16.27
CA GLY A 174 2.85 -33.59 15.13
C GLY A 174 3.36 -32.25 14.59
N TYR A 175 3.37 -31.20 15.41
CA TYR A 175 3.96 -29.90 15.04
C TYR A 175 5.33 -29.70 15.70
N LEU A 176 6.26 -29.11 14.96
CA LEU A 176 7.44 -28.44 15.52
C LEU A 176 7.06 -26.97 15.76
N VAL A 177 7.24 -26.52 17.00
CA VAL A 177 7.03 -25.12 17.40
C VAL A 177 8.38 -24.44 17.53
N VAL A 178 8.54 -23.31 16.84
CA VAL A 178 9.68 -22.39 16.95
C VAL A 178 9.16 -21.06 17.48
N ALA A 179 9.76 -20.50 18.52
CA ALA A 179 9.32 -19.21 19.08
C ALA A 179 10.49 -18.30 19.45
N LYS A 180 10.19 -17.03 19.77
CA LYS A 180 11.19 -16.02 20.17
C LYS A 180 12.16 -16.53 21.24
N ASP A 181 11.65 -17.25 22.23
CA ASP A 181 12.40 -17.86 23.33
C ASP A 181 11.59 -19.01 23.93
N GLU A 182 12.18 -19.74 24.87
CA GLU A 182 11.53 -20.89 25.50
C GLU A 182 10.26 -20.52 26.27
N ALA A 183 10.24 -19.37 26.96
CA ALA A 183 9.06 -18.90 27.69
C ALA A 183 7.89 -18.65 26.72
N THR A 184 8.20 -18.10 25.54
CA THR A 184 7.25 -17.85 24.46
C THR A 184 6.75 -19.14 23.84
N VAL A 185 7.60 -20.17 23.68
CA VAL A 185 7.15 -21.50 23.24
C VAL A 185 6.08 -22.05 24.18
N LYS A 186 6.32 -21.99 25.49
CA LYS A 186 5.36 -22.51 26.50
C LYS A 186 4.05 -21.73 26.48
N ARG A 187 4.11 -20.40 26.29
CA ARG A 187 2.95 -19.52 26.30
C ARG A 187 2.11 -19.61 25.01
N LEU A 188 2.75 -19.53 23.84
CA LEU A 188 2.07 -19.38 22.55
C LEU A 188 2.01 -20.68 21.73
N GLY A 189 2.96 -21.60 21.95
CA GLY A 189 3.07 -22.84 21.18
C GLY A 189 1.82 -23.72 21.20
N PRO A 190 1.20 -23.99 22.37
CA PRO A 190 -0.01 -24.79 22.43
C PRO A 190 -1.19 -24.15 21.67
N TYR A 191 -1.32 -22.83 21.73
CA TYR A 191 -2.37 -22.10 21.00
C TYR A 191 -2.16 -22.21 19.48
N ALA A 192 -0.93 -21.99 18.99
CA ALA A 192 -0.59 -22.14 17.57
C ALA A 192 -0.86 -23.56 17.04
N ALA A 193 -0.39 -24.58 17.75
CA ALA A 193 -0.46 -25.97 17.30
C ALA A 193 -1.81 -26.67 17.52
N ARG A 194 -2.63 -26.23 18.50
CA ARG A 194 -3.86 -26.94 18.90
C ARG A 194 -5.15 -26.18 18.64
N THR A 195 -5.07 -24.84 18.63
CA THR A 195 -6.24 -23.98 18.41
C THR A 195 -6.23 -23.42 17.01
N LEU A 196 -5.18 -22.68 16.64
CA LEU A 196 -5.09 -22.05 15.32
C LEU A 196 -5.01 -23.09 14.19
N ALA A 197 -4.26 -24.18 14.40
CA ALA A 197 -4.18 -25.29 13.45
C ALA A 197 -5.52 -26.01 13.16
N LYS A 198 -6.51 -25.86 14.04
CA LYS A 198 -7.87 -26.43 13.89
C LYS A 198 -8.89 -25.38 13.42
N ALA A 199 -8.47 -24.13 13.21
CA ALA A 199 -9.34 -23.09 12.70
C ALA A 199 -9.68 -23.34 11.21
N PRO A 200 -10.80 -22.82 10.70
CA PRO A 200 -11.09 -22.86 9.27
C PRO A 200 -9.94 -22.22 8.48
N LEU A 201 -9.44 -22.92 7.47
CA LEU A 201 -8.34 -22.41 6.65
C LEU A 201 -8.82 -21.23 5.79
N PRO A 202 -7.99 -20.17 5.66
CA PRO A 202 -8.29 -19.06 4.78
C PRO A 202 -8.21 -19.49 3.30
N LYS A 203 -8.74 -18.64 2.43
CA LYS A 203 -8.60 -18.80 0.96
C LYS A 203 -7.34 -18.15 0.42
N SER A 204 -6.88 -17.10 1.08
CA SER A 204 -5.66 -16.39 0.78
C SER A 204 -4.46 -17.20 1.24
N GLU A 205 -3.34 -16.91 0.62
CA GLU A 205 -2.16 -17.73 0.80
C GLU A 205 -1.38 -17.35 2.05
N VAL A 206 -1.36 -16.06 2.39
CA VAL A 206 -1.12 -15.59 3.75
C VAL A 206 -2.32 -14.80 4.24
N HIS A 207 -2.86 -15.22 5.37
CA HIS A 207 -3.94 -14.54 6.06
C HIS A 207 -3.45 -14.08 7.43
N VAL A 208 -3.62 -12.80 7.73
CA VAL A 208 -3.36 -12.21 9.05
C VAL A 208 -4.68 -11.71 9.61
N GLU A 209 -5.15 -12.28 10.71
CA GLU A 209 -6.32 -11.79 11.44
C GLU A 209 -5.87 -10.99 12.67
N LEU A 210 -6.24 -9.71 12.74
CA LEU A 210 -5.91 -8.86 13.88
C LEU A 210 -6.88 -9.12 15.04
N ALA A 211 -6.34 -9.30 16.24
CA ALA A 211 -7.16 -9.42 17.44
C ALA A 211 -7.97 -8.12 17.67
N PRO A 212 -9.27 -8.19 17.98
CA PRO A 212 -10.10 -7.00 18.19
C PRO A 212 -9.54 -6.02 19.23
N THR A 213 -8.96 -6.55 20.31
CA THR A 213 -8.31 -5.76 21.37
C THR A 213 -7.03 -5.07 20.91
N ALA A 214 -6.33 -5.63 19.92
CA ALA A 214 -5.11 -5.07 19.36
C ALA A 214 -5.38 -3.90 18.40
N ILE A 215 -6.49 -3.93 17.65
CA ILE A 215 -6.83 -2.90 16.66
C ILE A 215 -6.93 -1.52 17.32
N SER A 216 -7.75 -1.40 18.36
CA SER A 216 -7.96 -0.14 19.08
C SER A 216 -6.83 0.17 20.06
N GLY A 217 -6.32 -0.84 20.77
CA GLY A 217 -5.36 -0.65 21.85
C GLY A 217 -3.90 -0.49 21.42
N LYS A 218 -3.49 -1.09 20.30
CA LYS A 218 -2.06 -1.20 19.94
C LYS A 218 -1.75 -0.73 18.52
N VAL A 219 -2.56 -1.11 17.53
CA VAL A 219 -2.32 -0.80 16.11
C VAL A 219 -2.52 0.69 15.82
N ARG A 220 -3.61 1.28 16.29
CA ARG A 220 -3.87 2.72 16.10
C ARG A 220 -2.76 3.61 16.69
N PRO A 221 -2.36 3.49 17.97
CA PRO A 221 -1.25 4.29 18.51
C PRO A 221 0.07 4.05 17.79
N PHE A 222 0.28 2.85 17.23
CA PHE A 222 1.45 2.59 16.38
C PHE A 222 1.41 3.42 15.09
N LEU A 223 0.29 3.40 14.35
CA LEU A 223 0.13 4.16 13.11
C LEU A 223 0.21 5.68 13.34
N GLU A 224 -0.38 6.18 14.41
CA GLU A 224 -0.28 7.58 14.82
C GLU A 224 1.18 7.96 15.07
N ARG A 225 1.95 7.14 15.81
CA ARG A 225 3.38 7.38 16.03
C ARG A 225 4.19 7.38 14.73
N GLN A 226 3.90 6.49 13.79
CA GLN A 226 4.59 6.45 12.49
C GLN A 226 4.31 7.71 11.67
N TRP A 227 3.05 8.14 11.62
CA TRP A 227 2.69 9.39 10.94
C TRP A 227 3.38 10.61 11.59
N GLN A 228 3.37 10.72 12.92
CA GLN A 228 4.02 11.82 13.61
C GLN A 228 5.54 11.85 13.38
N ALA A 229 6.20 10.69 13.37
CA ALA A 229 7.62 10.61 13.02
C ALA A 229 7.88 11.11 11.59
N TYR A 230 7.03 10.72 10.63
CA TYR A 230 7.13 11.17 9.25
C TYR A 230 6.86 12.68 9.08
N ALA A 231 5.84 13.21 9.76
CA ALA A 231 5.53 14.63 9.76
C ALA A 231 6.70 15.47 10.32
N VAL A 232 7.34 14.99 11.40
CA VAL A 232 8.55 15.61 11.95
C VAL A 232 9.69 15.62 10.93
N ASP A 233 9.91 14.52 10.22
CA ASP A 233 10.96 14.44 9.20
C ASP A 233 10.71 15.41 8.03
N LEU A 234 9.45 15.55 7.58
CA LEU A 234 9.06 16.53 6.57
C LEU A 234 9.33 17.97 7.01
N LEU A 235 8.97 18.30 8.26
CA LEU A 235 9.20 19.62 8.84
C LEU A 235 10.70 19.90 9.08
N ALA A 236 11.48 18.89 9.42
CA ALA A 236 12.93 19.00 9.55
C ALA A 236 13.60 19.25 8.19
N ALA A 237 13.10 18.64 7.11
CA ALA A 237 13.56 18.92 5.75
C ALA A 237 13.27 20.37 5.33
N ASP A 238 12.11 20.91 5.69
CA ASP A 238 11.77 22.33 5.50
C ASP A 238 12.71 23.26 6.30
N ALA A 239 12.93 22.99 7.60
CA ALA A 239 13.83 23.79 8.43
C ALA A 239 15.25 23.85 7.81
N LYS A 240 15.78 22.70 7.38
CA LYS A 240 17.09 22.63 6.71
C LYS A 240 17.12 23.45 5.40
N MET A 241 16.03 23.45 4.64
CA MET A 241 15.92 24.25 3.41
C MET A 241 15.87 25.75 3.70
N ARG A 242 15.20 26.17 4.79
CA ARG A 242 15.19 27.57 5.25
C ARG A 242 16.58 28.02 5.69
N ASP A 243 17.28 27.20 6.48
CA ASP A 243 18.64 27.48 6.93
C ASP A 243 19.61 27.61 5.74
N ALA A 244 19.49 26.72 4.74
CA ALA A 244 20.34 26.76 3.55
C ALA A 244 20.07 27.96 2.63
N ARG A 245 18.83 28.49 2.62
CA ARG A 245 18.42 29.59 1.73
C ARG A 245 18.34 30.95 2.42
N GLY A 246 18.38 30.99 3.76
CA GLY A 246 18.31 32.22 4.56
C GLY A 246 16.96 32.97 4.49
N ARG A 247 15.91 32.33 3.96
CA ARG A 247 14.58 32.92 3.78
C ARG A 247 13.48 31.86 3.81
N ALA A 248 12.25 32.29 4.02
CA ALA A 248 11.08 31.42 3.94
C ALA A 248 10.92 30.82 2.52
N PRO A 249 10.26 29.65 2.37
CA PRO A 249 9.97 29.09 1.06
C PRO A 249 9.20 30.09 0.20
N ASP A 250 9.60 30.21 -1.05
CA ASP A 250 9.00 31.17 -1.99
C ASP A 250 7.54 30.76 -2.37
N PHE A 251 7.16 29.49 -2.11
CA PHE A 251 5.94 28.85 -2.62
C PHE A 251 5.23 28.01 -1.54
N GLY A 252 4.34 28.65 -0.78
CA GLY A 252 3.52 28.03 0.27
C GLY A 252 4.31 27.70 1.55
N ASP A 253 3.65 27.69 2.70
CA ASP A 253 4.26 27.26 3.97
C ASP A 253 4.16 25.73 4.09
N PRO A 254 5.26 24.97 4.06
CA PRO A 254 5.22 23.51 4.25
C PRO A 254 4.55 23.10 5.56
N LYS A 255 4.56 23.96 6.59
CA LYS A 255 3.80 23.72 7.82
C LYS A 255 2.30 23.66 7.58
N ALA A 256 1.76 24.56 6.77
CA ALA A 256 0.35 24.56 6.40
C ALA A 256 0.01 23.32 5.57
N VAL A 257 0.87 22.92 4.64
CA VAL A 257 0.70 21.69 3.84
C VAL A 257 0.69 20.45 4.74
N VAL A 258 1.67 20.31 5.63
CA VAL A 258 1.73 19.17 6.57
C VAL A 258 0.51 19.16 7.50
N ALA A 259 0.02 20.31 7.96
CA ALA A 259 -1.17 20.40 8.80
C ALA A 259 -2.44 19.90 8.09
N ILE A 260 -2.58 20.15 6.79
CA ILE A 260 -3.71 19.66 5.99
C ILE A 260 -3.65 18.13 5.88
N VAL A 261 -2.46 17.59 5.56
CA VAL A 261 -2.27 16.13 5.47
C VAL A 261 -2.48 15.49 6.84
N ASP A 262 -2.04 16.12 7.92
CA ASP A 262 -2.29 15.65 9.29
C ASP A 262 -3.77 15.58 9.59
N ALA A 263 -4.55 16.65 9.33
CA ALA A 263 -6.00 16.63 9.51
C ALA A 263 -6.67 15.49 8.72
N PHE A 264 -6.23 15.25 7.48
CA PHE A 264 -6.71 14.12 6.68
C PHE A 264 -6.35 12.77 7.30
N VAL A 265 -5.10 12.57 7.70
CA VAL A 265 -4.62 11.32 8.33
C VAL A 265 -5.36 11.07 9.64
N GLN A 266 -5.51 12.08 10.51
CA GLN A 266 -6.23 11.96 11.77
C GLN A 266 -7.69 11.56 11.56
N ARG A 267 -8.38 12.14 10.56
CA ARG A 267 -9.75 11.74 10.19
C ARG A 267 -9.81 10.27 9.80
N ARG A 268 -8.84 9.76 9.03
CA ARG A 268 -8.79 8.34 8.63
C ARG A 268 -8.41 7.43 9.81
N MET A 269 -7.47 7.83 10.67
CA MET A 269 -7.10 7.06 11.88
C MET A 269 -8.27 6.97 12.87
N ALA A 270 -9.08 8.01 13.01
CA ALA A 270 -10.28 7.99 13.83
C ALA A 270 -11.26 6.88 13.38
N THR A 271 -11.35 6.61 12.08
CA THR A 271 -12.18 5.50 11.58
C THR A 271 -11.66 4.12 11.98
N LEU A 272 -10.35 3.96 12.26
CA LEU A 272 -9.81 2.69 12.73
C LEU A 272 -10.27 2.36 14.16
N ALA A 273 -10.63 3.37 14.96
CA ALA A 273 -11.06 3.17 16.35
C ALA A 273 -12.42 2.47 16.46
N SER A 274 -13.27 2.55 15.43
CA SER A 274 -14.58 1.89 15.39
C SER A 274 -14.51 0.47 14.82
N LEU A 275 -13.33 -0.02 14.42
CA LEU A 275 -13.21 -1.35 13.83
C LEU A 275 -13.43 -2.45 14.86
N THR A 276 -14.27 -3.41 14.48
CA THR A 276 -14.53 -4.64 15.24
C THR A 276 -13.67 -5.80 14.75
N LYS A 277 -13.32 -5.81 13.46
CA LYS A 277 -12.47 -6.82 12.81
C LYS A 277 -11.55 -6.18 11.79
N ALA A 278 -10.37 -6.75 11.62
CA ALA A 278 -9.47 -6.41 10.54
C ALA A 278 -8.62 -7.63 10.17
N SER A 279 -8.47 -7.86 8.87
CA SER A 279 -7.61 -8.90 8.31
C SER A 279 -6.75 -8.35 7.19
N VAL A 280 -5.61 -9.00 6.96
CA VAL A 280 -4.72 -8.76 5.83
C VAL A 280 -4.52 -10.06 5.10
N ASP A 281 -4.93 -10.09 3.83
CA ASP A 281 -4.70 -11.18 2.90
C ASP A 281 -3.53 -10.78 2.00
N VAL A 282 -2.57 -11.68 1.84
CA VAL A 282 -1.46 -11.52 0.88
C VAL A 282 -1.46 -12.72 -0.04
N ASP A 283 -1.60 -12.44 -1.33
CA ASP A 283 -1.53 -13.40 -2.42
C ASP A 283 -0.42 -12.96 -3.38
N THR A 284 0.33 -13.88 -3.97
CA THR A 284 1.28 -13.49 -5.04
C THR A 284 0.96 -14.22 -6.32
N GLY A 285 0.80 -13.49 -7.41
CA GLY A 285 0.58 -14.06 -8.74
C GLY A 285 1.90 -14.37 -9.45
N VAL A 286 1.85 -14.34 -10.78
CA VAL A 286 3.03 -14.52 -11.63
C VAL A 286 3.53 -13.14 -12.02
N GLY A 287 4.53 -12.64 -11.31
CA GLY A 287 5.08 -11.30 -11.56
C GLY A 287 4.52 -10.20 -10.67
N ASP A 288 3.72 -10.52 -9.65
CA ASP A 288 3.04 -9.55 -8.79
C ASP A 288 2.67 -10.04 -7.39
N VAL A 289 2.48 -9.07 -6.48
CA VAL A 289 2.03 -9.25 -5.10
C VAL A 289 0.79 -8.42 -4.85
N HIS A 290 -0.24 -9.06 -4.29
CA HIS A 290 -1.51 -8.46 -3.93
C HIS A 290 -1.68 -8.50 -2.41
N VAL A 291 -1.86 -7.34 -1.79
CA VAL A 291 -2.14 -7.20 -0.37
C VAL A 291 -3.52 -6.59 -0.23
N ARG A 292 -4.47 -7.34 0.32
CA ARG A 292 -5.82 -6.86 0.62
C ARG A 292 -6.00 -6.74 2.12
N VAL A 293 -6.32 -5.53 2.58
CA VAL A 293 -6.74 -5.27 3.96
C VAL A 293 -8.26 -5.21 3.96
N THR A 294 -8.91 -6.05 4.75
CA THR A 294 -10.35 -6.00 4.98
C THR A 294 -10.60 -5.55 6.42
N ALA A 295 -11.50 -4.61 6.62
CA ALA A 295 -11.80 -4.09 7.94
C ALA A 295 -13.31 -3.87 8.10
N THR A 296 -13.86 -4.26 9.24
CA THR A 296 -15.30 -4.20 9.51
C THR A 296 -15.55 -3.33 10.72
N GLY A 297 -16.38 -2.29 10.56
CA GLY A 297 -16.88 -1.44 11.63
C GLY A 297 -18.17 -1.98 12.28
N PRO A 298 -18.87 -1.18 13.09
CA PRO A 298 -20.24 -1.50 13.51
C PRO A 298 -21.20 -1.55 12.31
N GLU A 299 -22.30 -2.29 12.41
CA GLU A 299 -23.29 -2.44 11.31
C GLU A 299 -23.82 -1.11 10.78
N ARG A 300 -23.92 -0.09 11.63
CA ARG A 300 -24.28 1.29 11.29
C ARG A 300 -23.08 2.22 11.41
N ASP A 301 -22.06 1.95 10.60
CA ASP A 301 -20.95 2.90 10.43
C ASP A 301 -21.35 3.96 9.39
N GLY A 302 -21.78 5.12 9.88
CA GLY A 302 -22.17 6.25 9.03
C GLY A 302 -21.06 6.69 8.05
N GLY A 303 -19.79 6.40 8.34
CA GLY A 303 -18.69 6.64 7.42
C GLY A 303 -18.64 5.67 6.23
N VAL A 304 -19.06 4.42 6.42
CA VAL A 304 -19.18 3.42 5.35
C VAL A 304 -20.47 3.62 4.55
N GLU A 305 -21.57 4.00 5.22
CA GLU A 305 -22.84 4.32 4.55
C GLU A 305 -22.75 5.56 3.65
N ALA A 306 -22.04 6.60 4.10
CA ALA A 306 -21.81 7.81 3.32
C ALA A 306 -20.77 7.64 2.19
N MET A 307 -20.03 6.54 2.16
CA MET A 307 -18.97 6.31 1.18
C MET A 307 -19.54 6.21 -0.23
N THR A 308 -19.15 7.14 -1.10
CA THR A 308 -19.53 7.08 -2.52
C THR A 308 -18.62 6.10 -3.24
N VAL A 309 -19.22 5.08 -3.86
CA VAL A 309 -18.52 4.02 -4.58
C VAL A 309 -19.05 3.87 -6.00
N GLY A 310 -18.25 3.27 -6.87
CA GLY A 310 -18.64 2.87 -8.20
C GLY A 310 -17.58 1.99 -8.85
N ASP A 311 -17.78 1.65 -10.11
CA ASP A 311 -16.83 0.82 -10.85
C ASP A 311 -15.53 1.54 -11.22
N VAL A 312 -14.58 0.75 -11.73
CA VAL A 312 -13.27 1.19 -12.21
C VAL A 312 -13.24 1.65 -13.66
N ALA A 313 -14.39 1.80 -14.34
CA ALA A 313 -14.41 2.25 -15.73
C ALA A 313 -13.66 3.58 -15.95
N PRO A 314 -13.73 4.59 -15.05
CA PRO A 314 -12.96 5.82 -15.23
C PRO A 314 -11.45 5.59 -15.26
N ILE A 315 -10.90 4.71 -14.42
CA ILE A 315 -9.45 4.47 -14.41
C ILE A 315 -9.02 3.68 -15.65
N PHE A 316 -9.86 2.77 -16.14
CA PHE A 316 -9.61 2.03 -17.38
C PHE A 316 -9.48 2.91 -18.63
N GLU A 317 -10.17 4.05 -18.65
CA GLU A 317 -10.13 5.00 -19.78
C GLU A 317 -8.94 5.95 -19.78
N VAL A 318 -8.04 5.87 -18.80
CA VAL A 318 -6.82 6.68 -18.76
C VAL A 318 -5.83 6.19 -19.83
N PRO A 319 -5.01 7.08 -20.43
CA PRO A 319 -3.93 6.67 -21.33
C PRO A 319 -3.04 5.57 -20.74
N GLN A 320 -2.68 4.57 -21.55
CA GLN A 320 -1.82 3.45 -21.13
C GLN A 320 -0.44 3.92 -20.60
N ASP A 321 0.06 5.03 -21.13
CA ASP A 321 1.36 5.61 -20.80
C ASP A 321 1.29 6.68 -19.69
N ALA A 322 0.19 6.71 -18.92
CA ALA A 322 0.11 7.53 -17.72
C ALA A 322 1.15 7.09 -16.68
N ILE A 323 1.94 8.05 -16.20
CA ILE A 323 2.92 7.85 -15.11
C ILE A 323 2.18 7.48 -13.83
N PHE A 324 1.12 8.22 -13.54
CA PHE A 324 0.18 7.89 -12.47
C PHE A 324 -1.23 8.33 -12.86
N ALA A 325 -2.21 7.74 -12.19
CA ALA A 325 -3.60 8.09 -12.29
C ALA A 325 -4.30 7.91 -10.95
N VAL A 326 -5.19 8.83 -10.62
CA VAL A 326 -5.98 8.85 -9.39
C VAL A 326 -7.44 8.89 -9.78
N LEU A 327 -8.25 7.98 -9.26
CA LEU A 327 -9.69 8.05 -9.25
C LEU A 327 -10.13 8.32 -7.81
N SER A 328 -10.95 9.34 -7.61
CA SER A 328 -11.59 9.63 -6.33
C SER A 328 -13.09 9.82 -6.54
N ARG A 329 -13.89 9.30 -5.61
CA ARG A 329 -15.34 9.46 -5.59
C ARG A 329 -15.77 10.09 -4.28
N SER A 330 -16.67 11.07 -4.38
CA SER A 330 -17.14 11.82 -3.22
C SER A 330 -18.61 12.18 -3.36
N ALA A 331 -19.33 12.13 -2.24
CA ALA A 331 -20.73 12.55 -2.17
C ALA A 331 -20.85 14.07 -2.38
N PRO A 332 -21.99 14.62 -2.83
CA PRO A 332 -22.16 16.06 -3.02
C PRO A 332 -21.74 16.91 -1.81
N ASP A 333 -22.15 16.52 -0.61
CA ASP A 333 -21.82 17.26 0.62
C ASP A 333 -20.34 17.15 0.99
N GLU A 334 -19.75 15.96 0.80
CA GLU A 334 -18.30 15.72 0.99
C GLU A 334 -17.48 16.57 0.02
N ARG A 335 -17.89 16.69 -1.25
CA ARG A 335 -17.20 17.53 -2.23
C ARG A 335 -17.14 18.99 -1.80
N VAL A 336 -18.25 19.51 -1.29
CA VAL A 336 -18.33 20.92 -0.84
C VAL A 336 -17.52 21.11 0.45
N ALA A 337 -17.54 20.15 1.37
CA ALA A 337 -16.72 20.18 2.57
C ALA A 337 -15.21 20.16 2.24
N ASP A 338 -14.78 19.23 1.38
CA ASP A 338 -13.38 19.14 0.90
C ASP A 338 -12.95 20.42 0.19
N ALA A 339 -13.84 21.01 -0.62
CA ALA A 339 -13.58 22.26 -1.31
C ALA A 339 -13.32 23.42 -0.34
N ARG A 340 -14.09 23.49 0.76
CA ARG A 340 -13.86 24.48 1.83
C ARG A 340 -12.55 24.25 2.56
N ASP A 341 -12.19 23.00 2.85
CA ASP A 341 -10.90 22.65 3.47
C ASP A 341 -9.72 23.08 2.55
N VAL A 342 -9.82 22.82 1.24
CA VAL A 342 -8.81 23.23 0.24
C VAL A 342 -8.76 24.75 0.08
N GLU A 343 -9.91 25.43 0.06
CA GLU A 343 -9.98 26.89 0.01
C GLU A 343 -9.30 27.51 1.24
N ALA A 344 -9.69 27.07 2.44
CA ALA A 344 -9.11 27.54 3.69
C ALA A 344 -7.60 27.34 3.73
N ALA A 345 -7.12 26.21 3.21
CA ALA A 345 -5.69 25.92 3.06
C ALA A 345 -4.98 26.92 2.13
N ILE A 346 -5.54 27.21 0.96
CA ILE A 346 -4.95 28.16 0.01
C ILE A 346 -4.96 29.58 0.59
N VAL A 347 -6.07 29.99 1.22
CA VAL A 347 -6.20 31.28 1.89
C VAL A 347 -5.16 31.41 3.01
N ALA A 348 -5.01 30.39 3.85
CA ALA A 348 -4.02 30.37 4.92
C ALA A 348 -2.58 30.42 4.38
N ALA A 349 -2.29 29.70 3.28
CA ALA A 349 -0.97 29.67 2.67
C ALA A 349 -0.59 30.99 1.99
N LEU A 350 -1.56 31.70 1.40
CA LEU A 350 -1.34 33.00 0.76
C LEU A 350 -1.38 34.16 1.78
N GLY A 351 -2.14 34.01 2.87
CA GLY A 351 -2.26 34.99 3.94
C GLY A 351 -2.64 36.38 3.43
N ALA A 352 -1.96 37.41 3.93
CA ALA A 352 -2.18 38.80 3.53
C ALA A 352 -1.88 39.11 2.05
N ARG A 353 -1.26 38.17 1.31
CA ARG A 353 -0.99 38.34 -0.13
C ARG A 353 -2.23 38.14 -0.99
N LEU A 354 -3.28 37.51 -0.47
CA LEU A 354 -4.55 37.30 -1.18
C LEU A 354 -5.50 38.45 -0.86
N PRO A 355 -5.72 39.41 -1.77
CA PRO A 355 -6.68 40.47 -1.52
C PRO A 355 -8.12 39.92 -1.50
N GLU A 356 -9.03 40.64 -0.84
CA GLU A 356 -10.40 40.17 -0.61
C GLU A 356 -11.15 39.85 -1.92
N ALA A 357 -10.94 40.63 -2.98
CA ALA A 357 -11.58 40.44 -4.27
C ALA A 357 -11.16 39.11 -4.93
N GLU A 358 -9.86 38.81 -4.91
CA GLU A 358 -9.28 37.55 -5.39
C GLU A 358 -9.68 36.38 -4.49
N GLY A 359 -9.82 36.61 -3.18
CA GLY A 359 -10.38 35.63 -2.25
C GLY A 359 -11.81 35.21 -2.61
N LYS A 360 -12.67 36.18 -2.97
CA LYS A 360 -14.04 35.88 -3.45
C LYS A 360 -14.04 35.12 -4.77
N LYS A 361 -13.12 35.44 -5.68
CA LYS A 361 -12.94 34.68 -6.94
C LYS A 361 -12.44 33.26 -6.68
N LEU A 362 -11.50 33.08 -5.76
CA LEU A 362 -10.99 31.78 -5.33
C LEU A 362 -12.11 30.91 -4.77
N HIS A 363 -12.93 31.47 -3.87
CA HIS A 363 -14.12 30.81 -3.34
C HIS A 363 -15.06 30.36 -4.47
N GLY A 364 -15.43 31.28 -5.38
CA GLY A 364 -16.33 31.00 -6.49
C GLY A 364 -15.81 29.89 -7.41
N ALA A 365 -14.51 29.90 -7.73
CA ALA A 365 -13.88 28.87 -8.54
C ALA A 365 -13.90 27.49 -7.85
N ILE A 366 -13.52 27.43 -6.57
CA ILE A 366 -13.42 26.17 -5.82
C ILE A 366 -14.81 25.58 -5.53
N ASP A 367 -15.74 26.41 -5.03
CA ASP A 367 -17.12 26.01 -4.73
C ASP A 367 -17.89 25.65 -6.01
N GLY A 368 -17.75 26.46 -7.06
CA GLY A 368 -18.36 26.23 -8.37
C GLY A 368 -17.89 24.93 -9.02
N PHE A 369 -16.59 24.62 -8.93
CA PHE A 369 -16.05 23.34 -9.41
C PHE A 369 -16.59 22.17 -8.58
N ALA A 370 -16.61 22.28 -7.25
CA ALA A 370 -17.07 21.22 -6.36
C ALA A 370 -18.56 20.86 -6.55
N LYS A 371 -19.41 21.88 -6.75
CA LYS A 371 -20.83 21.72 -7.03
C LYS A 371 -21.11 21.27 -8.47
N GLY A 372 -20.34 21.78 -9.43
CA GLY A 372 -20.54 21.51 -10.85
C GLY A 372 -20.03 20.14 -11.32
N ARG A 373 -19.07 19.55 -10.60
CA ARG A 373 -18.48 18.24 -10.96
C ARG A 373 -19.32 17.04 -10.53
N GLY A 374 -19.11 15.92 -11.22
CA GLY A 374 -19.63 14.61 -10.88
C GLY A 374 -19.03 14.04 -9.60
N ASP A 375 -19.54 12.86 -9.21
CA ASP A 375 -19.01 12.10 -8.09
C ASP A 375 -17.59 11.60 -8.39
N ALA A 376 -17.34 11.12 -9.61
CA ALA A 376 -16.02 10.66 -10.04
C ALA A 376 -15.12 11.82 -10.51
N LEU A 377 -13.92 11.89 -9.96
CA LEU A 377 -12.82 12.73 -10.40
C LEU A 377 -11.63 11.84 -10.76
N THR A 378 -11.13 11.96 -11.99
CA THR A 378 -9.88 11.31 -12.42
C THR A 378 -8.79 12.35 -12.64
N LEU A 379 -7.62 12.17 -12.05
CA LEU A 379 -6.43 13.00 -12.25
C LEU A 379 -5.28 12.10 -12.68
N PHE A 380 -4.58 12.40 -13.77
CA PHE A 380 -3.45 11.59 -14.22
C PHE A 380 -2.34 12.44 -14.82
N ALA A 381 -1.11 11.93 -14.75
CA ALA A 381 0.07 12.55 -15.32
C ALA A 381 0.53 11.80 -16.56
N LEU A 382 0.84 12.55 -17.61
CA LEU A 382 1.40 12.01 -18.84
C LEU A 382 2.87 12.39 -18.96
N GLY A 383 3.70 11.37 -19.15
CA GLY A 383 5.10 11.53 -19.53
C GLY A 383 5.19 11.77 -21.03
N GLY A 384 6.06 12.67 -21.45
CA GLY A 384 6.39 12.83 -22.86
C GLY A 384 7.33 11.70 -23.23
N ALA A 385 6.74 10.57 -23.62
CA ALA A 385 7.41 9.31 -23.90
C ALA A 385 8.37 9.39 -25.11
N ASP A 386 8.37 10.50 -25.84
CA ASP A 386 9.26 10.72 -26.96
C ASP A 386 9.45 12.24 -27.18
N LYS A 387 10.62 12.77 -26.79
CA LYS A 387 10.94 14.20 -26.96
C LYS A 387 10.95 14.61 -28.44
N ASP A 388 11.19 13.66 -29.33
CA ASP A 388 11.32 13.90 -30.77
C ASP A 388 9.97 13.89 -31.50
N LYS A 389 8.88 13.44 -30.85
CA LYS A 389 7.52 13.42 -31.41
C LYS A 389 6.63 14.57 -30.94
N GLY A 390 7.14 15.48 -30.10
CA GLY A 390 6.38 16.64 -29.63
C GLY A 390 5.18 16.30 -28.73
N VAL A 391 5.23 15.16 -28.03
CA VAL A 391 4.15 14.71 -27.15
C VAL A 391 4.19 15.49 -25.84
N GLY A 392 3.07 16.11 -25.47
CA GLY A 392 2.97 16.96 -24.30
C GLY A 392 3.20 16.23 -22.98
N LYS A 393 3.78 16.94 -22.01
CA LYS A 393 3.96 16.53 -20.61
C LYS A 393 3.08 17.37 -19.71
N GLY A 394 2.35 16.72 -18.80
CA GLY A 394 1.49 17.46 -17.90
C GLY A 394 0.50 16.61 -17.12
N LEU A 395 -0.43 17.32 -16.47
CA LEU A 395 -1.52 16.75 -15.69
C LEU A 395 -2.83 16.93 -16.45
N VAL A 396 -3.68 15.92 -16.38
CA VAL A 396 -5.03 15.95 -16.93
C VAL A 396 -6.03 15.59 -15.84
N LEU A 397 -7.06 16.41 -15.72
CA LEU A 397 -8.20 16.23 -14.85
C LEU A 397 -9.44 15.91 -15.70
N ARG A 398 -10.26 14.99 -15.20
CA ARG A 398 -11.49 14.56 -15.87
C ARG A 398 -12.60 14.29 -14.87
N THR A 399 -13.79 14.79 -15.14
CA THR A 399 -14.98 14.57 -14.31
C THR A 399 -16.24 14.80 -15.13
N ASP A 400 -17.37 14.25 -14.72
CA ASP A 400 -18.65 14.58 -15.34
C ASP A 400 -19.05 16.02 -14.98
N ALA A 401 -19.69 16.72 -15.91
CA ALA A 401 -20.24 18.05 -15.68
C ALA A 401 -21.74 17.90 -15.37
N ARG A 402 -22.10 17.88 -14.08
CA ARG A 402 -23.48 17.62 -13.63
C ARG A 402 -24.42 18.80 -13.85
N ASP A 403 -23.88 20.01 -13.77
CA ASP A 403 -24.62 21.24 -14.04
C ASP A 403 -24.06 21.82 -15.35
N GLY A 404 -24.94 22.11 -16.31
CA GLY A 404 -24.67 22.50 -17.71
C GLY A 404 -23.90 23.82 -17.89
N GLY A 405 -23.13 24.25 -16.90
CA GLY A 405 -22.18 25.36 -17.00
C GLY A 405 -21.32 25.65 -15.77
N LEU A 406 -21.60 25.13 -14.57
CA LEU A 406 -20.85 25.53 -13.36
C LEU A 406 -19.37 25.09 -13.36
N ALA A 407 -19.10 23.79 -13.57
CA ALA A 407 -17.74 23.27 -13.59
C ALA A 407 -16.86 23.91 -14.70
N PRO A 408 -17.37 24.13 -15.93
CA PRO A 408 -16.62 24.82 -16.98
C PRO A 408 -16.39 26.31 -16.69
N ARG A 409 -17.37 27.00 -16.08
CA ARG A 409 -17.21 28.39 -15.63
C ARG A 409 -16.14 28.50 -14.56
N ALA A 410 -16.12 27.58 -13.60
CA ALA A 410 -15.10 27.53 -12.57
C ALA A 410 -13.67 27.40 -13.14
N MET A 411 -13.49 26.66 -14.24
CA MET A 411 -12.19 26.63 -14.95
C MET A 411 -11.83 27.99 -15.57
N GLY A 412 -12.82 28.72 -16.07
CA GLY A 412 -12.66 30.11 -16.49
C GLY A 412 -12.22 31.01 -15.33
N ASP A 413 -12.82 30.85 -14.15
CA ASP A 413 -12.46 31.61 -12.95
C ASP A 413 -11.04 31.27 -12.47
N VAL A 414 -10.62 30.00 -12.54
CA VAL A 414 -9.22 29.59 -12.31
C VAL A 414 -8.27 30.30 -13.29
N ALA A 415 -8.63 30.37 -14.58
CA ALA A 415 -7.83 31.06 -15.57
C ALA A 415 -7.72 32.57 -15.31
N GLU A 416 -8.76 33.19 -14.76
CA GLU A 416 -8.71 34.58 -14.30
C GLU A 416 -7.84 34.75 -13.05
N LEU A 417 -7.92 33.83 -12.08
CA LEU A 417 -7.08 33.85 -10.87
C LEU A 417 -5.60 33.79 -11.23
N LEU A 418 -5.21 32.95 -12.20
CA LEU A 418 -3.81 32.86 -12.68
C LEU A 418 -3.28 34.16 -13.30
N ARG A 419 -4.15 35.13 -13.61
CA ARG A 419 -3.76 36.48 -14.07
C ARG A 419 -3.52 37.47 -12.93
N ALA A 420 -4.05 37.20 -11.74
CA ALA A 420 -3.91 38.09 -10.60
C ALA A 420 -2.46 38.04 -10.04
N PRO A 421 -1.89 39.17 -9.58
CA PRO A 421 -0.50 39.24 -9.13
C PRO A 421 -0.13 38.18 -8.07
N VAL A 422 -1.03 37.91 -7.12
CA VAL A 422 -0.84 36.92 -6.06
C VAL A 422 -0.59 35.50 -6.59
N PHE A 423 -1.10 35.16 -7.78
CA PHE A 423 -0.84 33.88 -8.45
C PHE A 423 0.21 34.02 -9.56
N LYS A 424 0.33 35.17 -10.22
CA LYS A 424 1.27 35.43 -11.31
C LYS A 424 2.73 35.45 -10.82
N GLU A 425 2.99 36.15 -9.73
CA GLU A 425 4.34 36.37 -9.19
C GLU A 425 5.00 35.08 -8.68
N PRO A 426 4.31 34.20 -7.90
CA PRO A 426 4.91 32.94 -7.46
C PRO A 426 5.32 32.04 -8.64
N PHE A 427 4.55 32.03 -9.73
CA PHE A 427 4.88 31.19 -10.87
C PHE A 427 5.81 31.88 -11.90
N HIS A 428 6.35 33.08 -11.58
CA HIS A 428 7.17 33.89 -12.49
C HIS A 428 6.52 34.04 -13.88
N LEU A 429 5.20 34.16 -13.92
CA LEU A 429 4.46 34.24 -15.16
C LEU A 429 4.69 35.62 -15.77
N LYS A 430 5.28 35.66 -16.96
CA LYS A 430 5.48 36.89 -17.75
C LYS A 430 4.17 37.31 -18.40
N GLN A 431 3.52 36.36 -19.07
CA GLN A 431 2.32 36.58 -19.86
C GLN A 431 1.32 35.45 -19.67
N THR A 432 0.05 35.85 -19.61
CA THR A 432 -1.12 34.98 -19.49
C THR A 432 -2.11 35.35 -20.60
N LEU A 433 -2.14 34.59 -21.68
CA LEU A 433 -3.02 34.85 -22.83
C LEU A 433 -4.15 33.82 -22.86
N ARG A 434 -5.39 34.29 -22.76
CA ARG A 434 -6.56 33.45 -22.97
C ARG A 434 -6.95 33.50 -24.44
N SER A 435 -7.18 32.35 -25.04
CA SER A 435 -7.57 32.18 -26.44
C SER A 435 -8.55 31.00 -26.57
N THR A 436 -9.05 30.77 -27.78
CA THR A 436 -9.80 29.56 -28.13
C THR A 436 -8.92 28.73 -29.06
N GLY A 437 -8.75 27.46 -28.74
CA GLY A 437 -8.08 26.47 -29.58
C GLY A 437 -9.07 25.54 -30.25
N ASP A 438 -8.62 24.86 -31.30
CA ASP A 438 -9.29 23.70 -31.88
C ASP A 438 -8.47 22.45 -31.55
N ALA A 439 -9.09 21.50 -30.85
CA ALA A 439 -8.46 20.25 -30.44
C ALA A 439 -8.98 19.12 -31.34
N PRO A 440 -8.11 18.47 -32.14
CA PRO A 440 -8.53 17.43 -33.08
C PRO A 440 -9.40 16.34 -32.44
N GLY A 441 -10.61 16.17 -32.97
CA GLY A 441 -11.57 15.18 -32.48
C GLY A 441 -12.22 15.52 -31.13
N VAL A 442 -11.86 16.62 -30.48
CA VAL A 442 -12.50 17.14 -29.26
C VAL A 442 -13.36 18.36 -29.58
N GLY A 443 -12.93 19.21 -30.51
CA GLY A 443 -13.63 20.43 -30.92
C GLY A 443 -13.02 21.70 -30.32
N LYS A 444 -13.83 22.76 -30.21
CA LYS A 444 -13.37 24.04 -29.66
C LYS A 444 -13.10 23.92 -28.16
N CYS A 445 -12.04 24.55 -27.71
CA CYS A 445 -11.63 24.53 -26.31
C CYS A 445 -11.10 25.89 -25.88
N ASP A 446 -11.28 26.22 -24.60
CA ASP A 446 -10.62 27.36 -24.00
C ASP A 446 -9.15 27.01 -23.73
N VAL A 447 -8.26 27.94 -24.01
CA VAL A 447 -6.81 27.80 -23.78
C VAL A 447 -6.29 29.01 -23.03
N LEU A 448 -5.40 28.78 -22.07
CA LEU A 448 -4.63 29.77 -21.36
C LEU A 448 -3.15 29.46 -21.53
N ASP A 449 -2.46 30.27 -22.32
CA ASP A 449 -1.02 30.19 -22.49
C ASP A 449 -0.30 30.90 -21.33
N LEU A 450 0.66 30.22 -20.72
CA LEU A 450 1.43 30.65 -19.56
C LEU A 450 2.92 30.70 -19.93
N SER A 451 3.45 31.90 -20.11
CA SER A 451 4.89 32.10 -20.34
C SER A 451 5.61 32.32 -19.01
N ILE A 452 6.55 31.44 -18.65
CA ILE A 452 7.33 31.53 -17.41
C ILE A 452 8.71 32.15 -17.71
N GLU A 453 9.13 33.11 -16.89
CA GLU A 453 10.45 33.74 -16.99
C GLU A 453 11.57 32.74 -16.64
N GLY A 454 12.46 32.46 -17.60
CA GLY A 454 13.65 31.63 -17.37
C GLY A 454 14.80 32.41 -16.74
N LYS A 455 15.56 31.79 -15.82
CA LYS A 455 16.86 32.30 -15.38
C LYS A 455 18.00 31.64 -16.18
N GLY A 456 18.83 32.43 -16.86
CA GLY A 456 20.05 31.96 -17.54
C GLY A 456 19.82 31.40 -18.95
N LYS A 457 20.56 30.34 -19.33
CA LYS A 457 20.47 29.67 -20.65
C LYS A 457 19.20 28.82 -20.85
N LEU A 458 18.32 28.73 -19.85
CA LEU A 458 17.03 28.07 -19.96
C LEU A 458 16.05 29.03 -20.65
N SER A 459 15.69 28.74 -21.90
CA SER A 459 14.69 29.48 -22.67
C SER A 459 13.36 29.58 -21.93
N ASP A 460 12.58 30.65 -22.18
CA ASP A 460 11.20 30.82 -21.72
C ASP A 460 10.44 29.49 -21.82
N THR A 461 10.03 28.94 -20.68
CA THR A 461 9.25 27.70 -20.63
C THR A 461 7.80 28.04 -20.86
N LYS A 462 7.19 27.42 -21.88
CA LYS A 462 5.76 27.53 -22.15
C LYS A 462 5.03 26.44 -21.38
N LEU A 463 4.16 26.85 -20.47
CA LEU A 463 3.12 26.02 -19.89
C LEU A 463 1.78 26.52 -20.46
N GLY A 464 0.73 25.74 -20.36
CA GLY A 464 -0.61 26.24 -20.58
C GLY A 464 -1.64 25.35 -19.93
N LEU A 465 -2.86 25.85 -19.92
CA LEU A 465 -4.06 25.17 -19.43
C LEU A 465 -5.08 25.16 -20.58
N ALA A 466 -5.63 24.00 -20.91
CA ALA A 466 -6.75 23.90 -21.85
C ALA A 466 -7.90 23.11 -21.21
N TRP A 467 -9.14 23.48 -21.50
CA TRP A 467 -10.30 22.74 -21.01
C TRP A 467 -11.47 22.75 -22.00
N ASN A 468 -12.28 21.70 -21.93
CA ASN A 468 -13.50 21.51 -22.70
C ASN A 468 -14.51 20.74 -21.83
N ALA A 469 -15.80 21.04 -22.02
CA ALA A 469 -16.90 20.43 -21.27
C ALA A 469 -18.04 19.84 -22.13
N GLU A 470 -17.76 19.59 -23.41
CA GLU A 470 -18.71 19.02 -24.36
C GLU A 470 -19.04 17.57 -23.99
N GLY A 471 -20.25 17.12 -24.36
CA GLY A 471 -20.70 15.76 -24.08
C GLY A 471 -20.94 15.44 -22.61
N GLY A 472 -21.13 16.45 -21.76
CA GLY A 472 -21.42 16.27 -20.33
C GLY A 472 -20.21 15.89 -19.48
N ARG A 473 -18.99 16.03 -20.02
CA ARG A 473 -17.74 15.69 -19.33
C ARG A 473 -16.78 16.87 -19.39
N LEU A 474 -16.31 17.33 -18.24
CA LEU A 474 -15.22 18.29 -18.15
C LEU A 474 -13.88 17.54 -18.24
N VAL A 475 -13.05 17.95 -19.20
CA VAL A 475 -11.63 17.58 -19.27
C VAL A 475 -10.82 18.87 -19.21
N ALA A 476 -9.82 18.91 -18.32
CA ALA A 476 -8.88 20.02 -18.21
C ALA A 476 -7.45 19.47 -18.20
N ALA A 477 -6.55 20.11 -18.94
CA ALA A 477 -5.17 19.67 -19.08
C ALA A 477 -4.22 20.83 -18.87
N VAL A 478 -3.19 20.63 -18.04
CA VAL A 478 -2.12 21.60 -17.77
C VAL A 478 -0.77 20.99 -18.12
N GLY A 479 0.04 21.68 -18.91
CA GLY A 479 1.34 21.17 -19.34
C GLY A 479 2.00 22.01 -20.42
N ASP A 480 3.07 21.49 -21.03
CA ASP A 480 3.83 22.18 -22.09
C ASP A 480 3.11 22.23 -23.45
N SER A 481 2.14 21.31 -23.67
CA SER A 481 1.28 21.23 -24.86
C SER A 481 -0.16 20.93 -24.43
N PRO A 482 -0.88 21.92 -23.87
CA PRO A 482 -2.16 21.68 -23.20
C PRO A 482 -3.25 21.14 -24.13
N LEU A 483 -3.26 21.52 -25.42
CA LEU A 483 -4.21 20.99 -26.41
C LEU A 483 -3.96 19.51 -26.73
N ASP A 484 -2.71 19.10 -26.90
CA ASP A 484 -2.35 17.68 -27.10
C ASP A 484 -2.75 16.85 -25.87
N LEU A 485 -2.45 17.34 -24.68
CA LEU A 485 -2.85 16.70 -23.43
C LEU A 485 -4.37 16.59 -23.28
N LEU A 486 -5.12 17.62 -23.69
CA LEU A 486 -6.59 17.61 -23.69
C LEU A 486 -7.14 16.54 -24.64
N VAL A 487 -6.59 16.43 -25.86
CA VAL A 487 -6.95 15.39 -26.83
C VAL A 487 -6.66 14.01 -26.25
N ARG A 488 -5.45 13.78 -25.72
CA ARG A 488 -5.07 12.50 -25.11
C ARG A 488 -5.90 12.15 -23.88
N GLY A 489 -6.31 13.16 -23.11
CA GLY A 489 -7.17 12.98 -21.95
C GLY A 489 -8.61 12.61 -22.30
N THR A 490 -9.08 13.04 -23.46
CA THR A 490 -10.44 12.81 -23.94
C THR A 490 -10.53 11.54 -24.79
N LYS A 491 -9.56 11.34 -25.68
CA LYS A 491 -9.49 10.26 -26.68
C LYS A 491 -8.06 9.71 -26.75
N PRO A 492 -7.62 8.97 -25.72
CA PRO A 492 -6.29 8.37 -25.73
C PRO A 492 -6.15 7.38 -26.90
N PRO A 493 -4.99 7.32 -27.56
CA PRO A 493 -4.75 6.36 -28.64
C PRO A 493 -4.73 4.91 -28.14
N ARG A 494 -4.30 4.70 -26.89
CA ARG A 494 -4.39 3.45 -26.13
C ARG A 494 -4.74 3.74 -24.69
N LYS A 495 -5.65 2.94 -24.14
CA LYS A 495 -6.14 3.02 -22.77
C LYS A 495 -5.44 1.99 -21.89
N LEU A 496 -5.47 2.19 -20.58
CA LEU A 496 -5.03 1.19 -19.61
C LEU A 496 -5.75 -0.15 -19.80
N ALA A 497 -7.03 -0.12 -20.17
CA ALA A 497 -7.82 -1.34 -20.47
C ALA A 497 -7.31 -2.15 -21.68
N ASP A 498 -6.57 -1.53 -22.60
CA ASP A 498 -6.09 -2.18 -23.81
C ASP A 498 -4.84 -3.04 -23.55
N ASP A 499 -4.17 -2.82 -22.42
CA ASP A 499 -3.02 -3.61 -21.96
C ASP A 499 -3.47 -4.66 -20.95
N LYS A 500 -3.42 -5.94 -21.33
CA LYS A 500 -3.85 -7.04 -20.44
C LYS A 500 -3.06 -7.08 -19.13
N SER A 501 -1.77 -6.74 -19.15
CA SER A 501 -0.93 -6.76 -17.94
C SER A 501 -1.36 -5.68 -16.96
N LEU A 502 -1.60 -4.45 -17.43
CA LEU A 502 -2.05 -3.33 -16.59
C LEU A 502 -3.52 -3.49 -16.18
N ALA A 503 -4.37 -3.96 -17.10
CA ALA A 503 -5.80 -4.11 -16.87
C ALA A 503 -6.11 -5.12 -15.75
N THR A 504 -5.27 -6.14 -15.58
CA THR A 504 -5.44 -7.17 -14.53
C THR A 504 -5.44 -6.53 -13.13
N TYR A 505 -4.54 -5.58 -12.86
CA TYR A 505 -4.43 -4.88 -11.56
C TYR A 505 -5.68 -4.05 -11.23
N VAL A 506 -6.31 -3.49 -12.25
CA VAL A 506 -7.50 -2.63 -12.08
C VAL A 506 -8.78 -3.45 -12.05
N SER A 507 -8.87 -4.52 -12.85
CA SER A 507 -10.06 -5.37 -12.94
C SER A 507 -10.42 -6.05 -11.63
N ALA A 508 -9.41 -6.34 -10.81
CA ALA A 508 -9.55 -7.04 -9.54
C ALA A 508 -10.18 -6.17 -8.42
N LEU A 509 -10.39 -4.87 -8.66
CA LEU A 509 -10.97 -3.93 -7.69
C LEU A 509 -12.50 -3.98 -7.63
N GLY A 510 -13.17 -4.45 -8.70
CA GLY A 510 -14.63 -4.62 -8.73
C GLY A 510 -15.43 -3.31 -8.88
N LYS A 511 -16.64 -3.28 -8.28
CA LYS A 511 -17.67 -2.24 -8.49
C LYS A 511 -17.91 -1.30 -7.32
N GLU A 512 -17.29 -1.56 -6.17
CA GLU A 512 -17.52 -0.81 -4.94
C GLU A 512 -16.30 0.01 -4.54
N VAL A 513 -15.68 0.68 -5.52
CA VAL A 513 -14.44 1.43 -5.35
C VAL A 513 -14.74 2.90 -5.10
N SER A 514 -14.16 3.47 -4.03
CA SER A 514 -14.22 4.90 -3.73
C SER A 514 -12.96 5.62 -4.20
N PHE A 515 -11.80 4.97 -4.10
CA PHE A 515 -10.51 5.55 -4.47
C PHE A 515 -9.61 4.53 -5.17
N VAL A 516 -8.85 4.98 -6.17
CA VAL A 516 -7.75 4.26 -6.80
C VAL A 516 -6.60 5.23 -7.04
N PHE A 517 -5.40 4.81 -6.68
CA PHE A 517 -4.14 5.37 -7.12
C PHE A 517 -3.41 4.30 -7.91
N PHE A 518 -3.15 4.54 -9.19
CA PHE A 518 -2.38 3.69 -10.08
C PHE A 518 -1.09 4.43 -10.46
N ALA A 519 0.06 3.75 -10.48
CA ALA A 519 1.32 4.33 -10.90
C ALA A 519 2.17 3.32 -11.67
N GLN A 520 2.99 3.83 -12.58
CA GLN A 520 4.04 3.11 -13.30
C GLN A 520 5.39 3.80 -13.00
N PRO A 521 5.96 3.59 -11.80
CA PRO A 521 7.18 4.26 -11.34
C PRO A 521 8.36 4.18 -12.31
N PHE A 522 8.46 3.17 -13.17
CA PHE A 522 9.62 3.04 -14.07
C PHE A 522 9.44 3.76 -15.41
N LEU A 523 8.26 4.34 -15.69
CA LEU A 523 8.11 5.24 -16.83
C LEU A 523 8.84 6.58 -16.64
N VAL A 524 9.17 6.95 -15.39
CA VAL A 524 9.94 8.18 -15.10
C VAL A 524 11.45 7.92 -14.99
N ASP A 525 11.88 6.65 -14.94
CA ASP A 525 13.27 6.30 -14.77
C ASP A 525 13.85 5.69 -16.06
N PRO A 526 14.71 6.42 -16.81
CA PRO A 526 15.29 5.93 -18.05
C PRO A 526 16.30 4.78 -17.84
N SER A 527 16.71 4.50 -16.60
CA SER A 527 17.63 3.40 -16.28
C SER A 527 16.94 2.03 -16.20
N HIS A 528 15.61 2.00 -16.22
CA HIS A 528 14.82 0.78 -16.11
C HIS A 528 14.26 0.37 -17.48
N PRO A 529 14.13 -0.95 -17.75
CA PRO A 529 13.48 -1.42 -18.97
C PRO A 529 12.02 -0.94 -19.01
N VAL A 530 11.49 -0.71 -20.22
CA VAL A 530 10.11 -0.24 -20.49
C VAL A 530 9.06 -1.33 -20.20
N ALA A 531 9.33 -2.20 -19.25
CA ALA A 531 8.38 -3.20 -18.79
C ALA A 531 7.28 -2.52 -17.94
N PRO A 532 6.02 -2.97 -18.04
CA PRO A 532 4.96 -2.57 -17.12
C PRO A 532 5.43 -2.74 -15.67
N SER A 533 5.34 -1.67 -14.89
CA SER A 533 5.73 -1.64 -13.47
C SER A 533 4.59 -1.15 -12.59
N PRO A 534 3.36 -1.68 -12.72
CA PRO A 534 2.21 -1.16 -12.00
C PRO A 534 2.38 -1.28 -10.48
N ALA A 535 1.94 -0.22 -9.80
CA ALA A 535 1.65 -0.17 -8.38
C ALA A 535 0.27 0.46 -8.21
N VAL A 536 -0.65 -0.24 -7.55
CA VAL A 536 -2.03 0.20 -7.34
C VAL A 536 -2.32 0.23 -5.85
N VAL A 537 -2.90 1.31 -5.36
CA VAL A 537 -3.46 1.44 -4.02
C VAL A 537 -4.91 1.84 -4.17
N SER A 538 -5.82 1.14 -3.51
CA SER A 538 -7.25 1.38 -3.67
C SER A 538 -8.00 1.13 -2.37
N TRP A 539 -9.19 1.72 -2.25
CA TRP A 539 -10.10 1.39 -1.16
C TRP A 539 -11.55 1.54 -1.61
N GLY A 540 -12.43 0.85 -0.88
CA GLY A 540 -13.83 0.78 -1.20
C GLY A 540 -14.68 0.17 -0.11
N LYS A 541 -15.96 -0.01 -0.45
CA LYS A 541 -16.96 -0.65 0.42
C LYS A 541 -16.94 -2.16 0.20
N GLY A 542 -17.04 -2.91 1.29
CA GLY A 542 -17.11 -4.37 1.27
C GLY A 542 -18.56 -4.86 1.11
N ALA A 543 -18.70 -6.17 0.91
CA ALA A 543 -20.01 -6.79 0.67
C ALA A 543 -20.91 -6.80 1.91
N GLY A 544 -20.32 -6.84 3.11
CA GLY A 544 -21.04 -6.79 4.38
C GLY A 544 -21.41 -5.37 4.86
N ALA A 545 -22.42 -5.28 5.73
CA ALA A 545 -22.75 -4.03 6.42
C ALA A 545 -21.57 -3.54 7.28
N GLY A 546 -21.19 -2.28 7.14
CA GLY A 546 -20.04 -1.69 7.83
C GLY A 546 -18.67 -2.23 7.36
N GLU A 547 -18.62 -3.05 6.32
CA GLU A 547 -17.37 -3.58 5.77
C GLU A 547 -16.73 -2.59 4.80
N ARG A 548 -15.41 -2.47 4.89
CA ARG A 548 -14.57 -1.73 3.96
C ARG A 548 -13.33 -2.53 3.63
N TRP A 549 -12.74 -2.26 2.49
CA TRP A 549 -11.49 -2.87 2.08
C TRP A 549 -10.52 -1.81 1.57
N ALA A 550 -9.24 -2.07 1.76
CA ALA A 550 -8.14 -1.41 1.07
C ALA A 550 -7.32 -2.49 0.37
N ARG A 551 -6.72 -2.17 -0.76
CA ARG A 551 -5.95 -3.11 -1.55
C ARG A 551 -4.72 -2.43 -2.13
N VAL A 552 -3.59 -3.11 -2.07
CA VAL A 552 -2.31 -2.70 -2.61
C VAL A 552 -1.81 -3.81 -3.53
N ASP A 553 -1.63 -3.50 -4.81
CA ASP A 553 -1.12 -4.43 -5.80
C ASP A 553 0.19 -3.88 -6.37
N VAL A 554 1.26 -4.67 -6.35
CA VAL A 554 2.59 -4.21 -6.77
C VAL A 554 3.25 -5.28 -7.63
N SER A 555 3.77 -4.88 -8.79
CA SER A 555 4.56 -5.78 -9.63
C SER A 555 5.87 -6.22 -8.94
N ASP A 556 6.33 -7.44 -9.23
CA ASP A 556 7.60 -8.00 -8.73
C ASP A 556 8.78 -7.07 -9.01
N LEU A 557 8.73 -6.40 -10.16
CA LEU A 557 9.76 -5.46 -10.59
C LEU A 557 9.86 -4.25 -9.64
N VAL A 558 8.72 -3.70 -9.19
CA VAL A 558 8.71 -2.62 -8.19
C VAL A 558 9.11 -3.15 -6.81
N LEU A 559 8.61 -4.32 -6.43
CA LEU A 559 8.93 -4.95 -5.14
C LEU A 559 10.44 -5.23 -5.02
N ARG A 560 11.07 -5.74 -6.07
CA ARG A 560 12.51 -6.03 -6.11
C ARG A 560 13.35 -4.78 -5.86
N GLU A 561 13.02 -3.67 -6.51
CA GLU A 561 13.77 -2.42 -6.35
C GLU A 561 13.53 -1.77 -4.98
N LEU A 562 12.33 -1.91 -4.40
CA LEU A 562 12.07 -1.52 -3.00
C LEU A 562 12.92 -2.33 -2.02
N LEU A 563 13.00 -3.64 -2.20
CA LEU A 563 13.80 -4.53 -1.35
C LEU A 563 15.30 -4.24 -1.47
N LYS A 564 15.83 -4.01 -2.68
CA LYS A 564 17.22 -3.59 -2.85
C LYS A 564 17.54 -2.33 -2.07
N LYS A 565 16.69 -1.30 -2.19
CA LYS A 565 16.84 -0.05 -1.42
C LYS A 565 16.81 -0.28 0.09
N GLN A 566 15.92 -1.15 0.57
CA GLN A 566 15.81 -1.46 2.01
C GLN A 566 17.02 -2.26 2.53
N LEU A 567 17.57 -3.16 1.70
CA LEU A 567 18.76 -3.96 2.01
C LEU A 567 20.07 -3.21 1.77
N GLY A 568 20.02 -2.01 1.18
CA GLY A 568 21.20 -1.21 0.85
C GLY A 568 22.03 -1.75 -0.32
N LEU A 569 21.38 -2.44 -1.26
CA LEU A 569 21.96 -3.05 -2.46
C LEU A 569 21.90 -2.13 -3.69
#